data_AF-A0A9Q4TMX0-F1
#
_entry.id   AF-A0A9Q4TMX0-F1
#
_cell.length_a   1.000
_cell.length_b   1.000
_cell.length_c   1.000
_cell.angle_alpha   90.00
_cell.angle_beta   90.00
_cell.angle_gamma   90.00
#
_symmetry.space_group_name_H-M   'P 1'
#
loop_
_entity.id
_entity.type
_entity.pdbx_description
1 polymer ?
#
loop_
_entity_poly.entity_id
_entity_poly.type
_entity_poly.pdbx_seq_one_letter_code
_entity_poly.pdbx_strand_id
1 'polypeptide(L)'
;MVQINKDKYDLAQSTSGVIVSPGEEIRMDLTLQPNTNNIIGANISGTVTNESSDPIEGAYIKLMTENYEPIVHTITNTSGQYFLDNIAQGNYYLFAIAQGMNLNQGNLLVLKNYLHYTVNFMLTSSTSSSLAIVAGRITDSTTNNPINRVIVSLFSKTTGSSDTLISLVYTNEYGQYVFSDVPIGNYAITMTSLEYLSLTIPVSITENGEIYPIKSVLQIRNTLSLNTIVVRGYDYRKIIIIGFNVTNTTLTLQRNYPGTYFHGARNAFFRIQVISVTGVQKLSVEVIGKDTSGSSKLNPINGFKFEYGDKIKLWCSDPQGTKEGALIITGKVINGNEDYSNGISTSNMNNTEFQITPSGLKAIYLN
;
A
#
# COMPACT_ATOMS: atom_id res chain seq x y z
N MET A 1 -20.41 -56.85 28.90
CA MET A 1 -20.74 -56.26 27.58
C MET A 1 -22.24 -56.05 27.55
N VAL A 2 -22.71 -54.85 27.22
CA VAL A 2 -24.16 -54.61 27.05
C VAL A 2 -24.56 -55.21 25.72
N GLN A 3 -25.49 -56.17 25.74
CA GLN A 3 -26.03 -56.79 24.54
C GLN A 3 -27.18 -55.92 24.05
N ILE A 4 -27.09 -55.41 22.83
CA ILE A 4 -28.14 -54.60 22.19
C ILE A 4 -28.86 -55.49 21.18
N ASN A 5 -30.19 -55.56 21.30
CA ASN A 5 -31.05 -56.25 20.34
C ASN A 5 -31.58 -55.24 19.32
N LYS A 6 -31.52 -55.58 18.03
CA LYS A 6 -32.06 -54.79 16.93
C LYS A 6 -33.01 -55.65 16.10
N ASP A 7 -34.14 -55.08 15.72
CA ASP A 7 -35.10 -55.75 14.84
C ASP A 7 -34.52 -55.90 13.42
N LYS A 8 -34.50 -57.13 12.93
CA LYS A 8 -34.02 -57.48 11.58
C LYS A 8 -35.04 -57.11 10.49
N TYR A 9 -36.31 -56.96 10.87
CA TYR A 9 -37.43 -56.70 9.98
C TYR A 9 -38.32 -55.60 10.56
N ASP A 10 -39.00 -54.86 9.69
CA ASP A 10 -40.00 -53.88 10.11
C ASP A 10 -41.19 -54.59 10.76
N LEU A 11 -41.78 -53.95 11.78
CA LEU A 11 -42.97 -54.46 12.44
C LEU A 11 -44.15 -54.45 11.44
N ALA A 12 -44.73 -55.62 11.17
CA ALA A 12 -45.86 -55.77 10.26
C ALA A 12 -46.91 -56.73 10.85
N GLN A 13 -48.14 -56.64 10.33
CA GLN A 13 -49.27 -57.47 10.75
C GLN A 13 -49.76 -58.32 9.57
N SER A 14 -50.20 -59.55 9.86
CA SER A 14 -50.86 -60.39 8.85
C SER A 14 -52.17 -59.74 8.42
N THR A 15 -52.61 -60.02 7.19
CA THR A 15 -53.95 -59.66 6.75
C THR A 15 -55.00 -60.37 7.62
N SER A 16 -56.12 -59.71 7.92
CA SER A 16 -57.22 -60.35 8.63
C SER A 16 -57.91 -61.40 7.78
N GLY A 17 -58.21 -62.55 8.38
CA GLY A 17 -59.01 -63.62 7.78
C GLY A 17 -60.39 -63.73 8.44
N VAL A 18 -61.36 -64.33 7.73
CA VAL A 18 -62.71 -64.60 8.23
C VAL A 18 -63.02 -66.08 7.99
N ILE A 19 -63.58 -66.75 9.00
CA ILE A 19 -64.08 -68.13 8.89
C ILE A 19 -65.59 -68.05 8.69
N VAL A 20 -66.12 -68.69 7.64
CA VAL A 20 -67.53 -68.58 7.27
C VAL A 20 -68.32 -69.86 7.50
N SER A 21 -67.67 -70.97 7.83
CA SER A 21 -68.35 -72.25 8.05
C SER A 21 -67.68 -73.17 9.07
N PRO A 22 -68.44 -74.11 9.70
CA PRO A 22 -67.86 -75.09 10.61
C PRO A 22 -66.89 -76.04 9.91
N GLY A 23 -65.65 -76.10 10.42
CA GLY A 23 -64.61 -77.00 9.90
C GLY A 23 -63.69 -76.39 8.83
N GLU A 24 -63.84 -75.11 8.51
CA GLU A 24 -62.96 -74.40 7.59
C GLU A 24 -61.62 -74.01 8.25
N GLU A 25 -60.52 -74.20 7.52
CA GLU A 25 -59.19 -73.75 7.90
C GLU A 25 -58.71 -72.67 6.92
N ILE A 26 -58.21 -71.56 7.46
CA ILE A 26 -57.58 -70.50 6.65
C ILE A 26 -56.11 -70.36 7.01
N ARG A 27 -55.28 -70.14 5.99
CA ARG A 27 -53.85 -69.89 6.14
C ARG A 27 -53.56 -68.40 5.97
N MET A 28 -52.97 -67.78 6.98
CA MET A 28 -52.55 -66.38 6.97
C MET A 28 -51.03 -66.31 7.04
N ASP A 29 -50.38 -66.18 5.88
CA ASP A 29 -48.93 -66.03 5.81
C ASP A 29 -48.54 -64.55 6.05
N LEU A 30 -47.62 -64.30 7.00
CA LEU A 30 -47.03 -62.98 7.24
C LEU A 30 -45.74 -62.85 6.41
N THR A 31 -45.66 -61.83 5.56
CA THR A 31 -44.41 -61.48 4.87
C THR A 31 -43.81 -60.22 5.51
N LEU A 32 -42.64 -60.35 6.12
CA LEU A 32 -41.92 -59.24 6.75
C LEU A 32 -40.94 -58.59 5.76
N GLN A 33 -40.84 -57.25 5.79
CA GLN A 33 -39.82 -56.51 5.03
C GLN A 33 -38.56 -56.31 5.89
N PRO A 34 -37.34 -56.45 5.33
CA PRO A 34 -36.11 -56.14 6.06
C PRO A 34 -36.10 -54.70 6.55
N ASN A 35 -35.70 -54.47 7.80
CA ASN A 35 -35.59 -53.11 8.34
C ASN A 35 -34.40 -52.40 7.67
N THR A 36 -34.67 -51.39 6.84
CA THR A 36 -33.65 -50.64 6.10
C THR A 36 -33.08 -49.45 6.86
N ASN A 37 -33.49 -49.20 8.12
CA ASN A 37 -32.92 -48.14 8.95
C ASN A 37 -31.50 -48.51 9.39
N ASN A 38 -30.52 -48.13 8.54
CA ASN A 38 -29.09 -48.34 8.73
C ASN A 38 -28.42 -47.19 9.49
N ILE A 39 -29.02 -46.73 10.59
CA ILE A 39 -28.27 -45.95 11.58
C ILE A 39 -27.36 -46.92 12.30
N ILE A 40 -26.16 -47.11 11.74
CA ILE A 40 -25.12 -47.97 12.30
C ILE A 40 -24.08 -47.10 13.01
N GLY A 41 -23.93 -45.84 12.60
CA GLY A 41 -23.00 -44.89 13.20
C GLY A 41 -23.44 -44.34 14.57
N ALA A 42 -22.56 -43.58 15.17
CA ALA A 42 -22.80 -42.73 16.33
C ALA A 42 -23.57 -41.46 15.93
N ASN A 43 -24.29 -40.88 16.90
CA ASN A 43 -24.90 -39.56 16.77
C ASN A 43 -24.18 -38.57 17.68
N ILE A 44 -24.00 -37.34 17.22
CA ILE A 44 -23.39 -36.25 17.99
C ILE A 44 -24.38 -35.09 18.05
N SER A 45 -24.62 -34.55 19.24
CA SER A 45 -25.39 -33.33 19.42
C SER A 45 -24.68 -32.35 20.34
N GLY A 46 -25.17 -31.13 20.40
CA GLY A 46 -24.75 -30.19 21.43
C GLY A 46 -25.28 -28.80 21.19
N THR A 47 -24.80 -27.87 22.00
CA THR A 47 -25.09 -26.45 21.88
C THR A 47 -23.82 -25.63 21.69
N VAL A 48 -23.94 -24.53 20.96
CA VAL A 48 -22.90 -23.49 20.84
C VAL A 48 -23.41 -22.23 21.52
N THR A 49 -22.64 -21.71 22.47
CA THR A 49 -22.95 -20.48 23.20
C THR A 49 -21.79 -19.48 23.16
N ASN A 50 -22.07 -18.22 23.46
CA ASN A 50 -21.05 -17.20 23.72
C ASN A 50 -20.57 -17.25 25.20
N GLU A 51 -19.67 -16.35 25.58
CA GLU A 51 -19.15 -16.21 26.96
C GLU A 51 -20.22 -15.81 27.99
N SER A 52 -21.32 -15.22 27.54
CA SER A 52 -22.49 -14.88 28.36
C SER A 52 -23.51 -16.03 28.47
N SER A 53 -23.21 -17.20 27.89
CA SER A 53 -24.10 -18.36 27.79
C SER A 53 -25.32 -18.18 26.88
N ASP A 54 -25.35 -17.14 26.05
CA ASP A 54 -26.39 -16.97 25.03
C ASP A 54 -26.15 -17.95 23.86
N PRO A 55 -27.22 -18.54 23.29
CA PRO A 55 -27.09 -19.42 22.14
C PRO A 55 -26.62 -18.67 20.90
N ILE A 56 -25.73 -19.29 20.12
CA ILE A 56 -25.26 -18.74 18.84
C ILE A 56 -25.97 -19.49 17.71
N GLU A 57 -26.88 -18.80 17.02
CA GLU A 57 -27.45 -19.25 15.75
C GLU A 57 -26.42 -19.12 14.62
N GLY A 58 -26.41 -20.06 13.67
CA GLY A 58 -25.57 -19.94 12.49
C GLY A 58 -24.10 -20.33 12.71
N ALA A 59 -23.72 -20.85 13.88
CA ALA A 59 -22.38 -21.36 14.12
C ALA A 59 -22.14 -22.62 13.27
N TYR A 60 -21.04 -22.61 12.52
CA TYR A 60 -20.63 -23.70 11.65
C TYR A 60 -19.92 -24.79 12.45
N ILE A 61 -20.43 -26.01 12.38
CA ILE A 61 -19.86 -27.18 13.02
C ILE A 61 -19.23 -28.08 11.98
N LYS A 62 -17.96 -28.46 12.18
CA LYS A 62 -17.23 -29.34 11.26
C LYS A 62 -16.65 -30.54 11.99
N LEU A 63 -16.99 -31.74 11.52
CA LEU A 63 -16.35 -32.99 11.97
C LEU A 63 -15.22 -33.34 11.01
N MET A 64 -14.05 -33.67 11.56
CA MET A 64 -12.87 -34.11 10.82
C MET A 64 -12.27 -35.37 11.45
N THR A 65 -11.55 -36.15 10.65
CA THR A 65 -10.75 -37.27 11.17
C THR A 65 -9.61 -36.78 12.07
N GLU A 66 -8.93 -37.70 12.74
CA GLU A 66 -7.71 -37.43 13.51
C GLU A 66 -6.59 -36.74 12.69
N ASN A 67 -6.58 -36.92 11.36
CA ASN A 67 -5.65 -36.27 10.43
C ASN A 67 -6.22 -34.98 9.81
N TYR A 68 -7.29 -34.41 10.36
CA TYR A 68 -7.97 -33.19 9.88
C TYR A 68 -8.61 -33.30 8.48
N GLU A 69 -8.90 -34.51 8.01
CA GLU A 69 -9.68 -34.70 6.79
C GLU A 69 -11.18 -34.45 7.05
N PRO A 70 -11.86 -33.63 6.24
CA PRO A 70 -13.25 -33.25 6.48
C PRO A 70 -14.24 -34.41 6.24
N ILE A 71 -15.15 -34.65 7.19
CA ILE A 71 -16.17 -35.71 7.08
C ILE A 71 -17.55 -35.12 6.79
N VAL A 72 -18.09 -34.35 7.73
CA VAL A 72 -19.45 -33.79 7.66
C VAL A 72 -19.48 -32.45 8.36
N HIS A 73 -20.49 -31.64 8.06
CA HIS A 73 -20.73 -30.36 8.72
C HIS A 73 -22.22 -30.15 8.98
N THR A 74 -22.52 -29.23 9.88
CA THR A 74 -23.88 -28.75 10.15
C THR A 74 -23.80 -27.31 10.68
N ILE A 75 -24.94 -26.67 10.89
CA ILE A 75 -25.04 -25.31 11.42
C ILE A 75 -26.01 -25.32 12.60
N THR A 76 -25.75 -24.51 13.61
CA THR A 76 -26.66 -24.37 14.76
C THR A 76 -27.95 -23.65 14.40
N ASN A 77 -29.05 -24.07 15.03
CA ASN A 77 -30.35 -23.39 14.93
C ASN A 77 -30.44 -22.15 15.84
N THR A 78 -31.62 -21.50 15.88
CA THR A 78 -31.93 -20.34 16.74
C THR A 78 -31.70 -20.56 18.24
N SER A 79 -31.73 -21.82 18.69
CA SER A 79 -31.45 -22.19 20.09
C SER A 79 -29.99 -22.62 20.30
N GLY A 80 -29.12 -22.39 19.31
CA GLY A 80 -27.71 -22.75 19.35
C GLY A 80 -27.45 -24.26 19.25
N GLN A 81 -28.48 -25.08 18.96
CA GLN A 81 -28.37 -26.53 18.94
C GLN A 81 -27.93 -27.03 17.57
N TYR A 82 -27.13 -28.10 17.55
CA TYR A 82 -26.74 -28.81 16.34
C TYR A 82 -26.85 -30.33 16.50
N PHE A 83 -26.92 -31.02 15.37
CA PHE A 83 -26.98 -32.49 15.33
C PHE A 83 -26.24 -33.04 14.11
N LEU A 84 -25.51 -34.13 14.31
CA LEU A 84 -24.84 -34.93 13.29
C LEU A 84 -25.21 -36.40 13.53
N ASP A 85 -25.78 -37.06 12.53
CA ASP A 85 -26.22 -38.45 12.64
C ASP A 85 -25.37 -39.43 11.84
N ASN A 86 -25.45 -40.70 12.26
CA ASN A 86 -24.93 -41.84 11.53
C ASN A 86 -23.43 -41.75 11.18
N ILE A 87 -22.62 -41.26 12.12
CA ILE A 87 -21.17 -41.14 11.96
C ILE A 87 -20.50 -42.47 12.25
N ALA A 88 -19.76 -43.02 11.30
CA ALA A 88 -19.05 -44.29 11.49
C ALA A 88 -18.14 -44.26 12.74
N GLN A 89 -18.04 -45.37 13.47
CA GLN A 89 -17.09 -45.50 14.58
C GLN A 89 -15.66 -45.10 14.17
N GLY A 90 -14.93 -44.46 15.08
CA GLY A 90 -13.59 -43.95 14.80
C GLY A 90 -13.21 -42.78 15.70
N ASN A 91 -12.05 -42.18 15.41
CA ASN A 91 -11.50 -41.04 16.13
C ASN A 91 -11.70 -39.76 15.33
N TYR A 92 -12.28 -38.74 15.95
CA TYR A 92 -12.62 -37.49 15.26
C TYR A 92 -12.37 -36.26 16.13
N TYR A 93 -12.12 -35.13 15.47
CA TYR A 93 -12.22 -33.81 16.08
C TYR A 93 -13.46 -33.09 15.57
N LEU A 94 -14.08 -32.32 16.46
CA LEU A 94 -15.21 -31.46 16.15
C LEU A 94 -14.79 -30.00 16.35
N PHE A 95 -15.15 -29.14 15.41
CA PHE A 95 -14.82 -27.72 15.43
C PHE A 95 -16.09 -26.89 15.38
N ALA A 96 -16.09 -25.76 16.07
CA ALA A 96 -17.15 -24.75 15.99
C ALA A 96 -16.54 -23.38 15.67
N ILE A 97 -17.18 -22.63 14.78
CA ILE A 97 -16.84 -21.24 14.47
C ILE A 97 -18.09 -20.45 14.10
N ALA A 98 -18.11 -19.17 14.44
CA ALA A 98 -19.15 -18.23 14.03
C ALA A 98 -18.51 -16.91 13.57
N GLN A 99 -19.26 -16.08 12.85
CA GLN A 99 -18.77 -14.77 12.42
C GLN A 99 -18.36 -13.94 13.64
N GLY A 100 -17.15 -13.35 13.58
CA GLY A 100 -16.62 -12.54 14.67
C GLY A 100 -16.09 -13.31 15.88
N MET A 101 -16.03 -14.65 15.82
CA MET A 101 -15.58 -15.49 16.94
C MET A 101 -14.36 -16.34 16.58
N ASN A 102 -13.59 -16.75 17.59
CA ASN A 102 -12.44 -17.62 17.41
C ASN A 102 -12.89 -19.07 17.11
N LEU A 103 -12.12 -19.78 16.28
CA LEU A 103 -12.29 -21.21 16.07
C LEU A 103 -12.09 -21.96 17.40
N ASN A 104 -13.06 -22.78 17.79
CA ASN A 104 -12.92 -23.66 18.95
C ASN A 104 -12.84 -25.12 18.49
N GLN A 105 -11.73 -25.79 18.81
CA GLN A 105 -11.53 -27.22 18.58
C GLN A 105 -11.87 -27.99 19.86
N GLY A 106 -12.79 -28.96 19.74
CA GLY A 106 -13.15 -29.87 20.81
C GLY A 106 -12.08 -30.94 21.05
N ASN A 107 -12.21 -31.67 22.15
CA ASN A 107 -11.37 -32.82 22.45
C ASN A 107 -11.56 -33.96 21.43
N LEU A 108 -10.58 -34.86 21.33
CA LEU A 108 -10.67 -36.05 20.50
C LEU A 108 -11.87 -36.92 20.93
N LEU A 109 -12.77 -37.21 19.99
CA LEU A 109 -13.96 -38.03 20.18
C LEU A 109 -13.70 -39.44 19.66
N VAL A 110 -13.80 -40.43 20.54
CA VAL A 110 -13.76 -41.86 20.18
C VAL A 110 -15.19 -42.37 20.04
N LEU A 111 -15.70 -42.32 18.81
CA LEU A 111 -17.07 -42.69 18.47
C LEU A 111 -17.21 -44.20 18.35
N LYS A 112 -18.29 -44.74 18.91
CA LYS A 112 -18.71 -46.13 18.75
C LYS A 112 -20.10 -46.16 18.15
N ASN A 113 -20.31 -47.14 17.27
CA ASN A 113 -21.59 -47.38 16.62
C ASN A 113 -22.76 -47.41 17.62
N TYR A 114 -23.89 -46.84 17.22
CA TYR A 114 -25.14 -46.78 18.00
C TYR A 114 -25.12 -45.92 19.27
N LEU A 115 -24.00 -45.26 19.60
CA LEU A 115 -23.94 -44.38 20.76
C LEU A 115 -24.27 -42.93 20.41
N HIS A 116 -24.72 -42.20 21.42
CA HIS A 116 -24.94 -40.76 21.37
C HIS A 116 -23.87 -40.03 22.17
N TYR A 117 -23.33 -38.96 21.60
CA TYR A 117 -22.32 -38.11 22.21
C TYR A 117 -22.83 -36.67 22.25
N THR A 118 -22.62 -36.01 23.40
CA THR A 118 -22.95 -34.59 23.56
C THR A 118 -21.68 -33.78 23.67
N VAL A 119 -21.51 -32.78 22.81
CA VAL A 119 -20.33 -31.91 22.77
C VAL A 119 -20.77 -30.46 22.68
N ASN A 120 -20.59 -29.70 23.75
CA ASN A 120 -20.96 -28.29 23.77
C ASN A 120 -19.74 -27.42 23.49
N PHE A 121 -19.95 -26.31 22.79
CA PHE A 121 -18.91 -25.32 22.54
C PHE A 121 -19.28 -23.99 23.18
N MET A 122 -18.28 -23.34 23.75
CA MET A 122 -18.34 -21.92 24.09
C MET A 122 -17.37 -21.19 23.17
N LEU A 123 -17.90 -20.30 22.33
CA LEU A 123 -17.09 -19.48 21.43
C LEU A 123 -16.74 -18.16 22.10
N THR A 124 -15.51 -17.70 21.88
CA THR A 124 -15.02 -16.40 22.37
C THR A 124 -14.91 -15.42 21.21
N SER A 125 -15.16 -14.14 21.48
CA SER A 125 -15.06 -13.11 20.46
C SER A 125 -13.63 -13.00 19.93
N SER A 126 -13.49 -12.88 18.62
CA SER A 126 -12.20 -12.62 17.98
C SER A 126 -11.90 -11.13 18.08
N THR A 127 -10.86 -10.76 18.83
CA THR A 127 -10.44 -9.35 19.00
C THR A 127 -9.95 -8.71 17.71
N SER A 128 -9.64 -9.49 16.68
CA SER A 128 -9.28 -9.00 15.34
C SER A 128 -10.48 -8.75 14.43
N SER A 129 -11.64 -9.34 14.72
CA SER A 129 -12.85 -9.13 13.90
C SER A 129 -13.44 -7.72 14.02
N SER A 130 -13.09 -7.00 15.09
CA SER A 130 -13.46 -5.60 15.27
C SER A 130 -12.48 -4.61 14.62
N LEU A 131 -11.32 -5.07 14.18
CA LEU A 131 -10.28 -4.19 13.67
C LEU A 131 -10.50 -3.89 12.18
N ALA A 132 -10.35 -2.63 11.81
CA ALA A 132 -10.49 -2.14 10.47
C ALA A 132 -9.19 -2.26 9.66
N ILE A 133 -9.32 -2.12 8.35
CA ILE A 133 -8.20 -1.99 7.41
C ILE A 133 -8.20 -0.56 6.87
N VAL A 134 -7.04 0.09 6.92
CA VAL A 134 -6.83 1.39 6.25
C VAL A 134 -5.90 1.17 5.07
N ALA A 135 -6.43 1.24 3.86
CA ALA A 135 -5.68 1.00 2.64
C ALA A 135 -5.66 2.26 1.79
N GLY A 136 -4.56 2.53 1.10
CA GLY A 136 -4.49 3.71 0.25
C GLY A 136 -3.56 3.61 -0.93
N ARG A 137 -3.66 4.59 -1.82
CA ARG A 137 -2.80 4.75 -2.99
C ARG A 137 -2.32 6.19 -3.09
N ILE A 138 -1.02 6.34 -3.33
CA ILE A 138 -0.32 7.62 -3.44
C ILE A 138 0.16 7.83 -4.87
N THR A 139 -0.21 8.95 -5.49
CA THR A 139 0.25 9.36 -6.82
C THR A 139 0.90 10.74 -6.82
N ASP A 140 1.72 11.01 -7.83
CA ASP A 140 2.26 12.34 -8.09
C ASP A 140 1.17 13.26 -8.66
N SER A 141 1.05 14.45 -8.09
CA SER A 141 0.00 15.42 -8.43
C SER A 141 0.03 15.96 -9.87
N THR A 142 1.17 15.84 -10.57
CA THR A 142 1.36 16.37 -11.93
C THR A 142 1.25 15.27 -12.98
N THR A 143 1.92 14.15 -12.75
CA THR A 143 2.02 13.03 -13.69
C THR A 143 0.97 11.96 -13.47
N ASN A 144 0.30 11.96 -12.31
CA ASN A 144 -0.59 10.90 -11.84
C ASN A 144 0.07 9.51 -11.73
N ASN A 145 1.40 9.44 -11.82
CA ASN A 145 2.15 8.20 -11.67
C ASN A 145 2.15 7.76 -10.20
N PRO A 146 2.13 6.44 -9.94
CA PRO A 146 2.27 5.93 -8.58
C PRO A 146 3.64 6.29 -7.99
N ILE A 147 3.67 6.62 -6.70
CA ILE A 147 4.92 6.94 -5.99
C ILE A 147 5.29 5.74 -5.10
N ASN A 148 6.41 5.10 -5.41
CA ASN A 148 6.95 4.00 -4.63
C ASN A 148 7.75 4.49 -3.40
N ARG A 149 7.90 3.62 -2.39
CA ARG A 149 8.78 3.83 -1.23
C ARG A 149 8.47 5.09 -0.41
N VAL A 150 7.25 5.60 -0.47
CA VAL A 150 6.78 6.66 0.44
C VAL A 150 6.64 6.05 1.83
N ILE A 151 7.18 6.73 2.85
CA ILE A 151 6.96 6.35 4.24
C ILE A 151 5.56 6.81 4.63
N VAL A 152 4.71 5.87 5.02
CA VAL A 152 3.34 6.15 5.47
C VAL A 152 3.24 5.78 6.94
N SER A 153 3.02 6.79 7.77
CA SER A 153 2.95 6.66 9.23
C SER A 153 1.52 6.91 9.70
N LEU A 154 0.97 6.00 10.48
CA LEU A 154 -0.35 6.14 11.10
C LEU A 154 -0.16 6.58 12.56
N PHE A 155 -0.75 7.72 12.92
CA PHE A 155 -0.71 8.29 14.26
C PHE A 155 -2.09 8.25 14.89
N SER A 156 -2.20 7.72 16.10
CA SER A 156 -3.42 7.85 16.91
C SER A 156 -3.58 9.29 17.41
N LYS A 157 -4.80 9.81 17.29
CA LYS A 157 -5.20 11.16 17.70
C LYS A 157 -6.16 11.06 18.89
N THR A 158 -5.62 11.33 20.08
CA THR A 158 -6.42 11.42 21.31
C THR A 158 -6.50 12.88 21.76
N THR A 159 -7.72 13.37 21.98
CA THR A 159 -7.95 14.76 22.42
C THR A 159 -7.18 15.06 23.70
N GLY A 160 -6.35 16.11 23.69
CA GLY A 160 -5.58 16.54 24.85
C GLY A 160 -4.30 15.73 25.13
N SER A 161 -3.87 14.86 24.23
CA SER A 161 -2.61 14.10 24.32
C SER A 161 -1.73 14.32 23.08
N SER A 162 -0.44 14.00 23.18
CA SER A 162 0.44 13.97 22.01
C SER A 162 0.10 12.81 21.07
N ASP A 163 0.34 13.02 19.78
CA ASP A 163 0.18 11.98 18.76
C ASP A 163 1.05 10.76 19.08
N THR A 164 0.47 9.57 18.99
CA THR A 164 1.19 8.31 19.19
C THR A 164 1.34 7.60 17.86
N LEU A 165 2.58 7.32 17.43
CA LEU A 165 2.84 6.51 16.24
C LEU A 165 2.38 5.07 16.52
N ILE A 166 1.45 4.56 15.73
CA ILE A 166 0.92 3.20 15.89
C ILE A 166 1.44 2.24 14.83
N SER A 167 1.70 2.72 13.61
CA SER A 167 2.21 1.87 12.54
C SER A 167 2.97 2.70 11.50
N LEU A 168 3.90 2.03 10.81
CA LEU A 168 4.72 2.60 9.75
C LEU A 168 4.88 1.57 8.64
N VAL A 169 4.52 1.95 7.41
CA VAL A 169 4.61 1.12 6.22
C VAL A 169 5.22 1.90 5.07
N TYR A 170 5.49 1.21 3.96
CA TYR A 170 6.03 1.82 2.74
C TYR A 170 5.12 1.52 1.56
N THR A 171 5.00 2.46 0.62
CA THR A 171 4.28 2.18 -0.63
C THR A 171 5.04 1.22 -1.54
N ASN A 172 4.32 0.31 -2.19
CA ASN A 172 4.84 -0.56 -3.23
C ASN A 172 5.04 0.18 -4.58
N GLU A 173 5.45 -0.54 -5.64
CA GLU A 173 5.64 0.04 -6.99
C GLU A 173 4.37 0.63 -7.63
N TYR A 174 3.19 0.19 -7.18
CA TYR A 174 1.89 0.71 -7.60
C TYR A 174 1.40 1.88 -6.72
N GLY A 175 2.23 2.33 -5.77
CA GLY A 175 1.92 3.42 -4.84
C GLY A 175 0.95 3.02 -3.74
N GLN A 176 0.71 1.72 -3.52
CA GLN A 176 -0.28 1.22 -2.57
C GLN A 176 0.34 0.94 -1.20
N TYR A 177 -0.44 1.13 -0.14
CA TYR A 177 -0.09 0.78 1.24
C TYR A 177 -1.32 0.26 2.00
N VAL A 178 -1.08 -0.48 3.08
CA VAL A 178 -2.13 -1.03 3.96
C VAL A 178 -1.67 -0.97 5.41
N PHE A 179 -2.57 -0.53 6.30
CA PHE A 179 -2.51 -0.78 7.73
C PHE A 179 -3.60 -1.80 8.06
N SER A 180 -3.20 -2.96 8.58
CA SER A 180 -4.12 -3.93 9.17
C SER A 180 -4.35 -3.62 10.64
N ASP A 181 -5.36 -4.26 11.21
CA ASP A 181 -5.55 -4.33 12.66
C ASP A 181 -5.75 -2.95 13.32
N VAL A 182 -6.44 -2.03 12.64
CA VAL A 182 -6.65 -0.66 13.12
C VAL A 182 -7.94 -0.58 13.96
N PRO A 183 -7.87 -0.26 15.26
CA PRO A 183 -9.07 -0.12 16.08
C PRO A 183 -9.97 1.06 15.66
N ILE A 184 -11.20 1.08 16.16
CA ILE A 184 -12.05 2.27 16.11
C ILE A 184 -11.35 3.43 16.82
N GLY A 185 -11.35 4.60 16.19
CA GLY A 185 -10.65 5.78 16.71
C GLY A 185 -10.40 6.84 15.66
N ASN A 186 -9.76 7.93 16.10
CA ASN A 186 -9.32 9.01 15.23
C ASN A 186 -7.81 8.89 15.02
N TYR A 187 -7.39 9.08 13.77
CA TYR A 187 -6.00 8.94 13.37
C TYR A 187 -5.60 10.05 12.39
N ALA A 188 -4.29 10.19 12.19
CA ALA A 188 -3.72 10.94 11.11
C ALA A 188 -2.70 10.08 10.36
N ILE A 189 -2.80 10.08 9.03
CA ILE A 189 -1.86 9.41 8.15
C ILE A 189 -0.90 10.46 7.63
N THR A 190 0.39 10.32 7.94
CA THR A 190 1.45 11.20 7.46
C THR A 190 2.28 10.48 6.41
N MET A 191 2.37 11.06 5.23
CA MET A 191 3.11 10.55 4.07
C MET A 191 4.35 11.40 3.88
N THR A 192 5.52 10.78 3.93
CA THR A 192 6.81 11.48 3.81
C THR A 192 7.66 10.81 2.74
N SER A 193 8.26 11.65 1.90
CA SER A 193 9.22 11.25 0.87
C SER A 193 10.27 12.34 0.70
N LEU A 194 11.47 11.94 0.28
CA LEU A 194 12.59 12.87 0.07
C LEU A 194 12.30 13.88 -1.04
N GLU A 195 11.66 13.42 -2.11
CA GLU A 195 11.43 14.23 -3.32
C GLU A 195 10.13 15.01 -3.29
N TYR A 196 9.26 14.76 -2.32
CA TYR A 196 7.92 15.34 -2.23
C TYR A 196 7.74 16.15 -0.95
N LEU A 197 6.73 17.02 -0.97
CA LEU A 197 6.21 17.66 0.24
C LEU A 197 5.42 16.63 1.04
N SER A 198 5.62 16.63 2.36
CA SER A 198 4.86 15.75 3.26
C SER A 198 3.39 16.13 3.26
N LEU A 199 2.52 15.14 3.35
CA LEU A 199 1.08 15.31 3.44
C LEU A 199 0.55 14.57 4.67
N THR A 200 -0.33 15.22 5.43
CA THR A 200 -1.03 14.59 6.56
C THR A 200 -2.52 14.66 6.35
N ILE A 201 -3.21 13.51 6.45
CA ILE A 201 -4.66 13.38 6.26
C ILE A 201 -5.29 12.80 7.53
N PRO A 202 -6.35 13.41 8.10
CA PRO A 202 -7.10 12.79 9.18
C PRO A 202 -7.96 11.62 8.66
N VAL A 203 -8.08 10.57 9.46
CA VAL A 203 -9.00 9.45 9.20
C VAL A 203 -9.69 9.04 10.51
N SER A 204 -11.00 8.81 10.44
CA SER A 204 -11.80 8.36 11.58
C SER A 204 -12.37 6.98 11.25
N ILE A 205 -12.03 6.00 12.06
CA ILE A 205 -12.56 4.63 11.97
C ILE A 205 -13.78 4.58 12.89
N THR A 206 -14.96 4.41 12.32
CA THR A 206 -16.25 4.47 13.04
C THR A 206 -16.97 3.12 13.12
N GLU A 207 -16.59 2.16 12.28
CA GLU A 207 -17.22 0.86 12.14
C GLU A 207 -16.17 -0.26 12.18
N ASN A 208 -16.53 -1.37 12.83
CA ASN A 208 -15.70 -2.55 13.03
C ASN A 208 -15.55 -3.36 11.73
N GLY A 209 -14.33 -3.83 11.43
CA GLY A 209 -14.09 -4.77 10.32
C GLY A 209 -14.18 -4.18 8.91
N GLU A 210 -14.38 -2.87 8.77
CA GLU A 210 -14.52 -2.19 7.48
C GLU A 210 -13.17 -1.79 6.85
N ILE A 211 -13.19 -1.58 5.54
CA ILE A 211 -12.03 -1.05 4.78
C ILE A 211 -12.21 0.45 4.55
N TYR A 212 -11.24 1.24 4.98
CA TYR A 212 -11.20 2.69 4.81
C TYR A 212 -10.21 3.05 3.69
N PRO A 213 -10.69 3.34 2.46
CA PRO A 213 -9.83 3.66 1.33
C PRO A 213 -9.36 5.11 1.37
N ILE A 214 -8.05 5.32 1.21
CA ILE A 214 -7.41 6.64 1.20
C ILE A 214 -6.80 6.90 -0.17
N LYS A 215 -7.27 7.95 -0.85
CA LYS A 215 -6.64 8.46 -2.06
C LYS A 215 -5.80 9.68 -1.71
N SER A 216 -4.57 9.72 -2.19
CA SER A 216 -3.65 10.80 -1.85
C SER A 216 -2.76 11.18 -3.01
N VAL A 217 -2.51 12.48 -3.14
CA VAL A 217 -1.65 13.05 -4.16
C VAL A 217 -0.53 13.84 -3.49
N LEU A 218 0.72 13.58 -3.85
CA LEU A 218 1.86 14.34 -3.33
C LEU A 218 2.34 15.35 -4.38
N GLN A 219 2.81 16.51 -3.88
CA GLN A 219 3.43 17.55 -4.69
C GLN A 219 4.94 17.42 -4.61
N ILE A 220 5.61 17.48 -5.76
CA ILE A 220 7.07 17.44 -5.81
C ILE A 220 7.65 18.64 -5.06
N ARG A 221 8.74 18.40 -4.32
CA ARG A 221 9.45 19.45 -3.60
C ARG A 221 10.25 20.29 -4.59
N ASN A 222 9.98 21.59 -4.60
CA ASN A 222 10.72 22.53 -5.42
C ASN A 222 12.05 22.90 -4.75
N THR A 223 13.15 22.41 -5.30
CA THR A 223 14.52 22.64 -4.82
C THR A 223 15.37 23.45 -5.81
N LEU A 224 14.79 23.87 -6.94
CA LEU A 224 15.49 24.65 -7.97
C LEU A 224 16.10 25.95 -7.45
N SER A 225 15.53 26.57 -6.42
CA SER A 225 16.09 27.78 -5.80
C SER A 225 17.46 27.58 -5.15
N LEU A 226 17.87 26.33 -4.90
CA LEU A 226 19.22 25.98 -4.43
C LEU A 226 20.23 25.88 -5.58
N ASN A 227 19.77 25.83 -6.83
CA ASN A 227 20.65 25.82 -7.98
C ASN A 227 21.17 27.23 -8.27
N THR A 228 22.47 27.33 -8.58
CA THR A 228 23.04 28.56 -9.11
C THR A 228 24.02 28.22 -10.23
N ILE A 229 24.09 29.08 -11.24
CA ILE A 229 25.11 29.05 -12.28
C ILE A 229 26.12 30.13 -11.93
N VAL A 230 27.36 29.73 -11.67
CA VAL A 230 28.41 30.65 -11.24
C VAL A 230 29.44 30.76 -12.34
N VAL A 231 29.72 32.00 -12.76
CA VAL A 231 30.78 32.31 -13.70
C VAL A 231 31.94 32.96 -12.95
N ARG A 232 33.09 32.31 -13.02
CA ARG A 232 34.34 32.76 -12.43
C ARG A 232 35.15 33.55 -13.46
N GLY A 233 35.89 34.56 -13.00
CA GLY A 233 36.77 35.36 -13.85
C GLY A 233 38.17 34.73 -13.99
N TYR A 234 39.10 35.48 -14.59
CA TYR A 234 40.49 35.05 -14.76
C TYR A 234 41.14 34.56 -13.45
N ASP A 235 40.87 35.21 -12.32
CA ASP A 235 41.44 34.88 -11.02
C ASP A 235 40.58 33.91 -10.18
N TYR A 236 39.66 33.19 -10.83
CA TYR A 236 38.72 32.25 -10.23
C TYR A 236 37.74 32.82 -9.19
N ARG A 237 37.70 34.15 -9.00
CA ARG A 237 36.65 34.77 -8.19
C ARG A 237 35.31 34.64 -8.89
N LYS A 238 34.25 34.40 -8.13
CA LYS A 238 32.87 34.36 -8.63
C LYS A 238 32.48 35.77 -9.07
N ILE A 239 32.38 36.02 -10.37
CA ILE A 239 32.12 37.35 -10.94
C ILE A 239 30.62 37.60 -11.10
N ILE A 240 29.88 36.59 -11.58
CA ILE A 240 28.41 36.61 -11.59
C ILE A 240 27.86 35.29 -11.08
N ILE A 241 26.69 35.37 -10.43
CA ILE A 241 25.92 34.22 -9.97
C ILE A 241 24.50 34.40 -10.48
N ILE A 242 24.02 33.42 -11.24
CA ILE A 242 22.65 33.37 -11.75
C ILE A 242 21.88 32.36 -10.91
N GLY A 243 20.81 32.81 -10.25
CA GLY A 243 19.94 31.97 -9.43
C GLY A 243 18.54 31.84 -10.01
N PHE A 244 17.68 31.09 -9.30
CA PHE A 244 16.29 30.86 -9.70
C PHE A 244 15.33 31.30 -8.59
N ASN A 245 14.48 32.27 -8.88
CA ASN A 245 13.34 32.61 -8.04
C ASN A 245 12.14 31.76 -8.47
N VAL A 246 11.79 30.78 -7.64
CA VAL A 246 10.74 29.80 -7.93
C VAL A 246 9.32 30.32 -7.65
N THR A 247 9.18 31.39 -6.85
CA THR A 247 7.87 31.99 -6.53
C THR A 247 7.28 32.73 -7.70
N ASN A 248 8.10 33.48 -8.45
CA ASN A 248 7.67 34.23 -9.63
C ASN A 248 8.23 33.66 -10.94
N THR A 249 8.92 32.51 -10.90
CA THR A 249 9.52 31.82 -12.05
C THR A 249 10.50 32.71 -12.84
N THR A 250 11.40 33.40 -12.15
CA THR A 250 12.38 34.31 -12.80
C THR A 250 13.82 33.96 -12.47
N LEU A 251 14.75 34.24 -13.41
CA LEU A 251 16.18 34.20 -13.13
C LEU A 251 16.59 35.42 -12.30
N THR A 252 17.54 35.23 -11.38
CA THR A 252 18.16 36.31 -10.61
C THR A 252 19.61 36.48 -11.05
N LEU A 253 20.14 37.70 -10.96
CA LEU A 253 21.54 37.97 -11.27
C LEU A 253 22.20 38.72 -10.11
N GLN A 254 23.17 38.07 -9.48
CA GLN A 254 24.10 38.71 -8.56
C GLN A 254 25.40 39.05 -9.30
N ARG A 255 25.86 40.28 -9.13
CA ARG A 255 27.13 40.79 -9.69
C ARG A 255 28.11 41.03 -8.55
N ASN A 256 29.26 40.39 -8.61
CA ASN A 256 30.34 40.60 -7.67
C ASN A 256 31.43 41.46 -8.34
N TYR A 257 32.11 42.28 -7.53
CA TYR A 257 33.19 43.14 -7.99
C TYR A 257 32.80 43.99 -9.23
N PRO A 258 31.76 44.84 -9.13
CA PRO A 258 31.30 45.64 -10.27
C PRO A 258 32.45 46.43 -10.90
N GLY A 259 32.62 46.30 -12.22
CA GLY A 259 33.68 46.97 -12.96
C GLY A 259 34.93 46.14 -13.21
N THR A 260 35.07 44.93 -12.63
CA THR A 260 36.14 44.01 -12.99
C THR A 260 35.85 43.30 -14.31
N TYR A 261 36.89 43.16 -15.14
CA TYR A 261 36.83 42.38 -16.36
C TYR A 261 36.61 40.89 -16.06
N PHE A 262 35.91 40.20 -16.95
CA PHE A 262 35.81 38.74 -16.88
C PHE A 262 37.17 38.06 -17.10
N HIS A 263 37.91 38.47 -18.13
CA HIS A 263 39.23 37.92 -18.47
C HIS A 263 40.22 38.96 -19.03
N GLY A 264 39.73 40.08 -19.58
CA GLY A 264 40.54 41.15 -20.18
C GLY A 264 40.81 40.99 -21.69
N ALA A 265 40.50 39.82 -22.27
CA ALA A 265 40.65 39.56 -23.70
C ALA A 265 39.39 39.96 -24.52
N ARG A 266 39.52 40.16 -25.84
CA ARG A 266 38.41 40.66 -26.70
C ARG A 266 37.51 39.56 -27.28
N ASN A 267 37.81 38.29 -27.02
CA ASN A 267 37.02 37.13 -27.42
C ASN A 267 35.85 36.86 -26.46
N ALA A 268 34.87 36.10 -26.94
CA ALA A 268 33.73 35.63 -26.14
C ALA A 268 34.21 34.90 -24.88
N PHE A 269 33.60 35.21 -23.75
CA PHE A 269 33.95 34.65 -22.45
C PHE A 269 32.82 33.84 -21.84
N PHE A 270 31.58 34.33 -21.88
CA PHE A 270 30.44 33.62 -21.32
C PHE A 270 29.20 33.82 -22.20
N ARG A 271 28.46 32.72 -22.37
CA ARG A 271 27.19 32.67 -23.08
C ARG A 271 26.16 31.93 -22.24
N ILE A 272 24.96 32.50 -22.21
CA ILE A 272 23.77 31.82 -21.71
C ILE A 272 22.64 32.00 -22.72
N GLN A 273 21.98 30.90 -23.04
CA GLN A 273 20.77 30.88 -23.84
C GLN A 273 19.67 30.16 -23.06
N VAL A 274 18.44 30.67 -23.13
CA VAL A 274 17.24 29.96 -22.66
C VAL A 274 16.37 29.64 -23.85
N ILE A 275 15.97 28.38 -23.98
CA ILE A 275 15.25 27.81 -25.11
C ILE A 275 13.97 27.17 -24.58
N SER A 276 12.83 27.50 -25.16
CA SER A 276 11.54 26.90 -24.79
C SER A 276 11.48 25.40 -25.06
N VAL A 277 10.49 24.73 -24.48
CA VAL A 277 10.19 23.31 -24.78
C VAL A 277 9.94 23.04 -26.27
N THR A 278 9.51 24.04 -27.04
CA THR A 278 9.27 23.94 -28.49
C THR A 278 10.50 24.29 -29.34
N GLY A 279 11.63 24.64 -28.71
CA GLY A 279 12.88 24.98 -29.40
C GLY A 279 13.06 26.46 -29.72
N VAL A 280 12.11 27.33 -29.38
CA VAL A 280 12.24 28.78 -29.58
C VAL A 280 13.22 29.38 -28.56
N GLN A 281 14.24 30.11 -29.03
CA GLN A 281 15.16 30.85 -28.16
C GLN A 281 14.42 32.04 -27.50
N LYS A 282 14.32 32.02 -26.17
CA LYS A 282 13.69 33.06 -25.34
C LYS A 282 14.70 34.09 -24.81
N LEU A 283 15.94 33.66 -24.55
CA LEU A 283 17.04 34.53 -24.07
C LEU A 283 18.34 34.15 -24.79
N SER A 284 19.17 35.14 -25.12
CA SER A 284 20.56 34.93 -25.53
C SER A 284 21.40 36.10 -25.07
N VAL A 285 22.38 35.82 -24.22
CA VAL A 285 23.33 36.81 -23.69
C VAL A 285 24.73 36.30 -23.94
N GLU A 286 25.57 37.16 -24.51
CA GLU A 286 27.00 36.93 -24.69
C GLU A 286 27.78 38.11 -24.09
N VAL A 287 28.83 37.78 -23.33
CA VAL A 287 29.83 38.74 -22.88
C VAL A 287 31.23 38.32 -23.34
N ILE A 288 32.05 39.30 -23.68
CA ILE A 288 33.47 39.10 -24.02
C ILE A 288 34.35 39.29 -22.79
N GLY A 289 35.60 38.85 -22.85
CA GLY A 289 36.53 38.96 -21.70
C GLY A 289 36.75 40.40 -21.21
N LYS A 290 36.66 41.39 -22.11
CA LYS A 290 36.75 42.84 -21.83
C LYS A 290 35.46 43.47 -21.32
N ASP A 291 34.34 42.76 -21.34
CA ASP A 291 33.17 43.22 -20.61
C ASP A 291 33.46 43.10 -19.10
N THR A 292 32.76 43.91 -18.31
CA THR A 292 32.84 43.82 -16.85
C THR A 292 31.61 43.14 -16.28
N SER A 293 31.69 42.71 -15.03
CA SER A 293 30.53 42.26 -14.23
C SER A 293 29.38 43.27 -14.20
N GLY A 294 29.66 44.57 -14.44
CA GLY A 294 28.69 45.65 -14.54
C GLY A 294 28.09 45.86 -15.94
N SER A 295 28.46 45.06 -16.95
CA SER A 295 27.99 45.23 -18.32
C SER A 295 26.46 45.18 -18.43
N SER A 296 25.88 46.11 -19.19
CA SER A 296 24.44 46.17 -19.46
C SER A 296 23.95 44.97 -20.27
N LYS A 297 24.85 44.27 -20.98
CA LYS A 297 24.56 43.01 -21.71
C LYS A 297 23.98 41.92 -20.81
N LEU A 298 24.27 41.96 -19.51
CA LEU A 298 23.75 41.00 -18.53
C LEU A 298 22.37 41.38 -17.97
N ASN A 299 21.89 42.61 -18.20
CA ASN A 299 20.59 43.08 -17.68
C ASN A 299 19.42 42.17 -18.08
N PRO A 300 19.36 41.61 -19.31
CA PRO A 300 18.29 40.71 -19.72
C PRO A 300 18.16 39.43 -18.89
N ILE A 301 19.18 39.04 -18.11
CA ILE A 301 19.13 37.85 -17.25
C ILE A 301 18.25 38.13 -16.02
N ASN A 302 18.41 39.30 -15.39
CA ASN A 302 17.74 39.59 -14.13
C ASN A 302 16.24 39.81 -14.33
N GLY A 303 15.42 38.99 -13.70
CA GLY A 303 13.97 39.03 -13.87
C GLY A 303 13.48 38.33 -15.14
N PHE A 304 14.35 37.63 -15.89
CA PHE A 304 13.94 36.84 -17.04
C PHE A 304 12.97 35.74 -16.60
N LYS A 305 11.76 35.71 -17.15
CA LYS A 305 10.74 34.72 -16.80
C LYS A 305 10.97 33.40 -17.55
N PHE A 306 11.19 32.33 -16.80
CA PHE A 306 11.33 30.97 -17.33
C PHE A 306 10.05 30.16 -17.08
N GLU A 307 9.91 29.06 -17.82
CA GLU A 307 8.90 28.04 -17.60
C GLU A 307 9.57 26.71 -17.28
N TYR A 308 8.96 25.88 -16.43
CA TYR A 308 9.46 24.53 -16.22
C TYR A 308 9.42 23.75 -17.54
N GLY A 309 10.54 23.11 -17.87
CA GLY A 309 10.75 22.46 -19.16
C GLY A 309 11.63 23.27 -20.13
N ASP A 310 11.75 24.60 -19.96
CA ASP A 310 12.74 25.41 -20.68
C ASP A 310 14.14 24.84 -20.46
N LYS A 311 15.02 25.01 -21.44
CA LYS A 311 16.40 24.53 -21.41
C LYS A 311 17.38 25.68 -21.41
N ILE A 312 18.45 25.54 -20.64
CA ILE A 312 19.55 26.49 -20.57
C ILE A 312 20.75 25.89 -21.27
N LYS A 313 21.31 26.61 -22.26
CA LYS A 313 22.62 26.29 -22.85
C LYS A 313 23.65 27.23 -22.26
N LEU A 314 24.75 26.67 -21.77
CA LEU A 314 25.82 27.42 -21.12
C LEU A 314 27.13 27.16 -21.83
N TRP A 315 27.92 28.21 -21.98
CA TRP A 315 29.28 28.09 -22.47
C TRP A 315 30.16 29.14 -21.81
N CYS A 316 31.38 28.77 -21.45
CA CYS A 316 32.37 29.69 -20.93
C CYS A 316 33.76 29.35 -21.45
N SER A 317 34.56 30.36 -21.76
CA SER A 317 35.98 30.18 -22.00
C SER A 317 36.67 29.90 -20.67
N ASP A 318 37.43 28.82 -20.57
CA ASP A 318 38.31 28.60 -19.43
C ASP A 318 39.59 29.44 -19.62
N PRO A 319 39.81 30.47 -18.80
CA PRO A 319 40.89 31.42 -19.03
C PRO A 319 42.26 30.95 -18.52
N GLN A 320 42.33 29.88 -17.72
CA GLN A 320 43.63 29.29 -17.33
C GLN A 320 43.77 27.80 -17.71
N GLY A 321 42.76 27.19 -18.34
CA GLY A 321 42.82 25.78 -18.76
C GLY A 321 42.89 24.82 -17.59
N THR A 322 42.30 25.16 -16.44
CA THR A 322 42.34 24.30 -15.24
C THR A 322 41.13 23.38 -15.19
N LYS A 323 41.29 22.26 -14.48
CA LYS A 323 40.17 21.33 -14.25
C LYS A 323 39.02 21.94 -13.45
N GLU A 324 39.21 23.08 -12.78
CA GLU A 324 38.21 23.69 -11.89
C GLU A 324 37.16 24.57 -12.60
N GLY A 325 37.35 24.81 -13.91
CA GLY A 325 36.39 25.47 -14.79
C GLY A 325 36.03 26.93 -14.44
N ALA A 326 35.89 27.77 -15.46
CA ALA A 326 35.34 29.12 -15.29
C ALA A 326 33.82 29.14 -15.07
N LEU A 327 33.15 28.00 -15.20
CA LEU A 327 31.71 27.84 -15.11
C LEU A 327 31.40 26.63 -14.24
N ILE A 328 30.56 26.83 -13.22
CA ILE A 328 30.07 25.76 -12.35
C ILE A 328 28.56 25.90 -12.15
N ILE A 329 27.92 24.77 -11.83
CA ILE A 329 26.51 24.72 -11.41
C ILE A 329 26.48 24.13 -10.01
N THR A 330 25.93 24.87 -9.06
CA THR A 330 25.63 24.36 -7.72
C THR A 330 24.20 23.86 -7.64
N GLY A 331 23.86 23.11 -6.59
CA GLY A 331 22.55 22.49 -6.42
C GLY A 331 22.42 21.15 -7.14
N LYS A 332 21.20 20.59 -7.19
CA LYS A 332 20.96 19.27 -7.78
C LYS A 332 21.06 19.37 -9.30
N VAL A 333 21.99 18.63 -9.91
CA VAL A 333 22.02 18.37 -11.36
C VAL A 333 21.57 16.93 -11.62
N ILE A 334 20.37 16.79 -12.16
CA ILE A 334 19.73 15.50 -12.43
C ILE A 334 20.35 14.90 -13.70
N ASN A 335 20.68 13.60 -13.66
CA ASN A 335 21.36 12.88 -14.75
C ASN A 335 22.71 13.48 -15.16
N GLY A 336 23.40 14.13 -14.22
CA GLY A 336 24.77 14.60 -14.43
C GLY A 336 25.76 13.43 -14.63
N ASN A 337 26.66 13.54 -15.61
CA ASN A 337 27.75 12.60 -15.88
C ASN A 337 29.12 13.11 -15.38
N GLU A 338 29.16 14.32 -14.82
CA GLU A 338 30.30 14.94 -14.17
C GLU A 338 29.84 15.70 -12.92
N ASP A 339 30.79 16.10 -12.07
CA ASP A 339 30.53 16.96 -10.92
C ASP A 339 30.54 18.43 -11.35
N TYR A 340 29.39 18.94 -11.77
CA TYR A 340 29.22 20.33 -12.21
C TYR A 340 29.55 21.38 -11.16
N SER A 341 29.69 21.01 -9.87
CA SER A 341 30.06 21.95 -8.81
C SER A 341 31.55 22.31 -8.82
N ASN A 342 32.37 21.48 -9.47
CA ASN A 342 33.81 21.68 -9.60
C ASN A 342 34.24 22.16 -11.00
N GLY A 343 33.33 22.26 -11.96
CA GLY A 343 33.62 22.68 -13.32
C GLY A 343 32.68 22.01 -14.31
N ILE A 344 32.30 22.70 -15.38
CA ILE A 344 31.72 22.05 -16.57
C ILE A 344 32.84 21.74 -17.54
N SER A 345 32.97 20.49 -17.98
CA SER A 345 33.96 20.13 -19.00
C SER A 345 33.66 20.79 -20.35
N THR A 346 34.69 21.00 -21.17
CA THR A 346 34.55 21.54 -22.53
C THR A 346 33.60 20.70 -23.39
N SER A 347 33.60 19.37 -23.21
CA SER A 347 32.68 18.48 -23.91
C SER A 347 31.23 18.80 -23.56
N ASN A 348 30.90 18.86 -22.27
CA ASN A 348 29.55 19.15 -21.82
C ASN A 348 29.12 20.60 -22.08
N MET A 349 30.03 21.58 -22.05
CA MET A 349 29.69 22.95 -22.47
C MET A 349 29.24 23.03 -23.93
N ASN A 350 29.75 22.16 -24.80
CA ASN A 350 29.35 22.14 -26.21
C ASN A 350 28.10 21.28 -26.46
N ASN A 351 27.94 20.22 -25.66
CA ASN A 351 27.01 19.13 -25.95
C ASN A 351 25.95 18.91 -24.84
N THR A 352 25.74 19.86 -23.94
CA THR A 352 24.74 19.70 -22.87
C THR A 352 23.76 20.88 -22.81
N GLU A 353 22.48 20.55 -22.70
CA GLU A 353 21.41 21.46 -22.34
C GLU A 353 20.91 21.13 -20.93
N PHE A 354 20.59 22.15 -20.12
CA PHE A 354 20.07 21.97 -18.77
C PHE A 354 18.59 22.33 -18.74
N GLN A 355 17.72 21.33 -18.68
CA GLN A 355 16.28 21.56 -18.53
C GLN A 355 15.97 22.02 -17.10
N ILE A 356 15.19 23.11 -16.99
CA ILE A 356 14.72 23.66 -15.72
C ILE A 356 13.57 22.80 -15.20
N THR A 357 13.74 22.19 -14.02
CA THR A 357 12.72 21.36 -13.35
C THR A 357 12.49 21.85 -11.92
N PRO A 358 11.35 21.54 -11.28
CA PRO A 358 11.14 21.87 -9.88
C PRO A 358 12.24 21.30 -8.95
N SER A 359 12.75 20.11 -9.25
CA SER A 359 13.76 19.44 -8.42
C SER A 359 15.20 19.87 -8.71
N GLY A 360 15.43 20.75 -9.68
CA GLY A 360 16.75 21.24 -10.07
C GLY A 360 16.96 21.30 -11.58
N LEU A 361 18.22 21.34 -12.02
CA LEU A 361 18.59 21.34 -13.43
C LEU A 361 18.82 19.92 -13.93
N LYS A 362 18.15 19.49 -15.00
CA LYS A 362 18.34 18.17 -15.61
C LYS A 362 19.25 18.28 -16.82
N ALA A 363 20.39 17.59 -16.79
CA ALA A 363 21.32 17.54 -17.92
C ALA A 363 20.74 16.67 -19.05
N ILE A 364 20.80 17.19 -20.27
CA ILE A 364 20.41 16.53 -21.53
C ILE A 364 21.61 16.62 -22.46
N TYR A 365 22.23 15.48 -22.75
CA TYR A 365 23.39 15.41 -23.65
C TYR A 365 22.94 15.30 -25.10
N LEU A 366 23.50 16.17 -25.94
CA LEU A 366 23.33 16.22 -27.38
C LEU A 366 24.35 15.26 -28.01
N ASN A 367 23.89 14.47 -28.98
CA ASN A 367 24.73 13.54 -29.74
C ASN A 367 25.41 14.23 -30.92
#